data_AF-A0A497GDA5-F1
#
_entry.id   AF-A0A497GDA5-F1
#
_cell.length_a   1.000
_cell.length_b   1.000
_cell.length_c   1.000
_cell.angle_alpha   90.00
_cell.angle_beta   90.00
_cell.angle_gamma   90.00
#
_symmetry.space_group_name_H-M   'P 1'
#
loop_
_entity.id
_entity.type
_entity.pdbx_description
1 polymer ?
#
loop_
_entity_poly.entity_id
_entity_poly.type
_entity_poly.pdbx_seq_one_letter_code
_entity_poly.pdbx_strand_id
1 'polypeptide(L)'
;MRDPANVSCGSELEEARDAVRRLLEGEGFKVELGGAVKGESGHEYKFDVVAWKKGRRICLDFAGPEKGTLLLAMAKALDVRDSDFLLLVRHAPSKLVEMLKGCKSFKAIPYEKLSDLLENLKSYLRSG
;
A
#
# COMPACT_ATOMS: atom_id res chain seq x y z
N MET A 1 28.74 15.91 -7.66
CA MET A 1 28.58 14.45 -7.84
C MET A 1 27.24 14.06 -7.26
N ARG A 2 26.34 13.44 -8.04
CA ARG A 2 25.12 12.81 -7.52
C ARG A 2 25.49 11.40 -7.09
N ASP A 3 25.08 10.99 -5.89
CA ASP A 3 25.26 9.62 -5.40
C ASP A 3 24.52 8.62 -6.30
N PRO A 4 25.20 7.59 -6.83
CA PRO A 4 24.56 6.57 -7.68
C PRO A 4 23.51 5.73 -6.94
N ALA A 5 23.55 5.72 -5.59
CA ALA A 5 22.54 5.06 -4.75
C ALA A 5 21.16 5.75 -4.80
N ASN A 6 21.12 7.05 -5.11
CA ASN A 6 19.88 7.83 -5.09
C ASN A 6 19.08 7.71 -6.41
N VAL A 7 19.65 7.09 -7.45
CA VAL A 7 18.97 6.86 -8.74
C VAL A 7 18.30 5.47 -8.76
N SER A 8 18.83 4.50 -8.02
CA SER A 8 18.35 3.11 -7.99
C SER A 8 17.08 2.92 -7.15
N CYS A 9 16.90 3.66 -6.06
CA CYS A 9 15.77 3.46 -5.15
C CYS A 9 14.45 4.00 -5.72
N GLY A 10 14.51 5.10 -6.48
CA GLY A 10 13.32 5.70 -7.13
C GLY A 10 12.77 4.85 -8.27
N SER A 11 13.64 4.17 -9.05
CA SER A 11 13.20 3.35 -10.19
C SER A 11 12.48 2.08 -9.75
N GLU A 12 12.92 1.44 -8.66
CA GLU A 12 12.29 0.19 -8.17
C GLU A 12 10.91 0.43 -7.56
N LEU A 13 10.73 1.53 -6.83
CA LEU A 13 9.43 1.89 -6.26
C LEU A 13 8.42 2.22 -7.37
N GLU A 14 8.84 2.99 -8.38
CA GLU A 14 8.00 3.28 -9.54
C GLU A 14 7.66 2.01 -10.33
N GLU A 15 8.61 1.09 -10.50
CA GLU A 15 8.34 -0.23 -11.10
C GLU A 15 7.30 -1.01 -10.29
N ALA A 16 7.44 -1.03 -8.96
CA ALA A 16 6.49 -1.72 -8.08
C ALA A 16 5.09 -1.08 -8.14
N ARG A 17 5.00 0.25 -8.15
CA ARG A 17 3.74 0.99 -8.30
C ARG A 17 3.06 0.67 -9.63
N ASP A 18 3.83 0.65 -10.71
CA ASP A 18 3.35 0.33 -12.05
C ASP A 18 2.86 -1.13 -12.15
N ALA A 19 3.57 -2.06 -11.53
CA ALA A 19 3.19 -3.47 -11.50
C ALA A 19 1.91 -3.69 -10.67
N VAL A 20 1.78 -3.03 -9.51
CA VAL A 20 0.56 -3.04 -8.69
C VAL A 20 -0.62 -2.45 -9.46
N ARG A 21 -0.43 -1.32 -10.16
CA ARG A 21 -1.46 -0.73 -11.03
C ARG A 21 -1.94 -1.75 -12.06
N ARG A 22 -1.03 -2.35 -12.84
CA ARG A 22 -1.38 -3.33 -13.88
C ARG A 22 -2.11 -4.54 -13.33
N LEU A 23 -1.71 -5.03 -12.15
CA LEU A 23 -2.39 -6.14 -11.49
C LEU A 23 -3.84 -5.76 -11.14
N LEU A 24 -4.04 -4.61 -10.50
CA LEU A 24 -5.37 -4.13 -10.09
C LEU A 24 -6.27 -3.86 -11.31
N GLU A 25 -5.74 -3.22 -12.35
CA GLU A 25 -6.45 -3.00 -13.63
C GLU A 25 -6.84 -4.33 -14.29
N GLY A 26 -5.93 -5.31 -14.31
CA GLY A 26 -6.19 -6.66 -14.83
C GLY A 26 -7.27 -7.41 -14.04
N GLU A 27 -7.41 -7.12 -12.75
CA GLU A 27 -8.50 -7.62 -11.90
C GLU A 27 -9.77 -6.76 -12.00
N GLY A 28 -9.81 -5.77 -12.90
CA GLY A 28 -11.00 -4.96 -13.22
C GLY A 28 -11.25 -3.78 -12.27
N PHE A 29 -10.23 -3.33 -11.53
CA PHE A 29 -10.28 -2.07 -10.80
C PHE A 29 -9.99 -0.89 -11.73
N LYS A 30 -10.66 0.24 -11.50
CA LYS A 30 -10.15 1.53 -11.94
C LYS A 30 -9.06 1.96 -10.96
N VAL A 31 -7.92 2.44 -11.44
CA VAL A 31 -6.76 2.78 -10.59
C VAL A 31 -6.33 4.23 -10.80
N GLU A 32 -5.96 4.89 -9.71
CA GLU A 32 -5.34 6.22 -9.69
C GLU A 32 -4.04 6.14 -8.87
N LEU A 33 -2.94 6.58 -9.47
CA LEU A 33 -1.65 6.68 -8.78
C LEU A 33 -1.54 8.04 -8.08
N GLY A 34 -1.12 8.02 -6.81
CA GLY A 34 -1.02 9.26 -6.01
C GLY A 34 -2.37 9.85 -5.63
N GLY A 35 -3.44 9.04 -5.66
CA GLY A 35 -4.80 9.49 -5.41
C GLY A 35 -5.02 9.96 -3.97
N ALA A 36 -6.00 10.86 -3.78
CA ALA A 36 -6.36 11.38 -2.48
C ALA A 36 -7.74 10.88 -2.04
N VAL A 37 -7.88 10.62 -0.73
CA VAL A 37 -9.15 10.24 -0.11
C VAL A 37 -9.37 11.09 1.12
N LYS A 38 -10.57 11.67 1.21
CA LYS A 38 -11.01 12.42 2.37
C LYS A 38 -11.45 11.46 3.48
N GLY A 39 -10.81 11.57 4.64
CA GLY A 39 -11.21 10.86 5.84
C GLY A 39 -12.42 11.50 6.52
N GLU A 40 -12.97 10.83 7.52
CA GLU A 40 -14.14 11.30 8.24
C GLU A 40 -13.90 12.58 9.04
N SER A 41 -12.67 12.80 9.49
CA SER A 41 -12.24 14.07 10.11
C SER A 41 -12.33 15.26 9.14
N GLY A 42 -12.47 15.00 7.84
CA GLY A 42 -12.43 15.99 6.78
C GLY A 42 -11.02 16.26 6.22
N HIS A 43 -9.99 15.62 6.77
CA HIS A 43 -8.63 15.69 6.24
C HIS A 43 -8.49 14.85 4.95
N GLU A 44 -7.68 15.31 4.00
CA GLU A 44 -7.38 14.55 2.78
C GLU A 44 -6.04 13.84 2.91
N TYR A 45 -6.06 12.53 2.73
CA TYR A 45 -4.86 11.69 2.74
C TYR A 45 -4.52 11.24 1.33
N LYS A 46 -3.25 11.42 0.96
CA LYS A 46 -2.70 10.84 -0.27
C LYS A 46 -2.32 9.39 -0.04
N PHE A 47 -2.54 8.57 -1.06
CA PHE A 47 -2.10 7.18 -1.12
C PHE A 47 -1.26 6.97 -2.38
N ASP A 48 -0.32 6.04 -2.34
CA ASP A 48 0.49 5.71 -3.51
C ASP A 48 -0.37 5.18 -4.65
N VAL A 49 -1.40 4.39 -4.31
CA VAL A 49 -2.40 3.85 -5.23
C VAL A 49 -3.78 3.90 -4.57
N VAL A 50 -4.78 4.38 -5.30
CA VAL A 50 -6.19 4.20 -4.95
C VAL A 50 -6.87 3.45 -6.08
N ALA A 51 -7.66 2.43 -5.73
CA ALA A 51 -8.33 1.57 -6.69
C ALA A 51 -9.80 1.36 -6.33
N TRP A 52 -10.68 1.30 -7.33
CA TRP A 52 -12.12 1.14 -7.13
C TRP A 52 -12.72 0.09 -8.06
N LYS A 53 -13.56 -0.78 -7.50
CA LYS A 53 -14.32 -1.78 -8.26
C LYS A 53 -15.65 -2.07 -7.56
N LYS A 54 -16.77 -1.84 -8.26
CA LYS A 54 -18.13 -2.21 -7.80
C LYS A 54 -18.44 -1.79 -6.34
N GLY A 55 -18.09 -0.56 -5.97
CA GLY A 55 -18.33 -0.03 -4.60
C GLY A 55 -17.26 -0.39 -3.56
N ARG A 56 -16.29 -1.26 -3.90
CA ARG A 56 -15.11 -1.52 -3.08
C ARG A 56 -13.99 -0.53 -3.43
N ARG A 57 -13.45 0.15 -2.42
CA ARG A 57 -12.25 1.02 -2.55
C ARG A 57 -11.08 0.39 -1.81
N ILE A 58 -9.94 0.28 -2.49
CA ILE A 58 -8.68 -0.17 -1.92
C ILE A 58 -7.70 1.02 -1.98
N CYS A 59 -7.12 1.37 -0.85
CA CYS A 59 -6.04 2.33 -0.74
C CYS A 59 -4.74 1.57 -0.44
N LEU A 60 -3.64 1.91 -1.09
CA LEU A 60 -2.34 1.29 -0.86
C LEU A 60 -1.26 2.34 -0.63
N ASP A 61 -0.39 2.06 0.34
CA ASP A 61 0.88 2.76 0.53
C ASP A 61 2.03 1.75 0.53
N PHE A 62 3.12 2.14 -0.12
CA PHE A 62 4.42 1.51 0.03
C PHE A 62 5.13 2.10 1.24
N ALA A 63 5.56 1.23 2.14
CA ALA A 63 6.22 1.62 3.37
C ALA A 63 7.55 0.91 3.51
N GLY A 64 8.56 1.67 3.95
CA GLY A 64 9.74 1.11 4.58
C GLY A 64 9.46 0.74 6.04
N PRO A 65 10.45 0.11 6.73
CA PRO A 65 10.32 -0.32 8.11
C PRO A 65 10.36 0.84 9.13
N GLU A 66 10.41 2.10 8.69
CA GLU A 66 10.53 3.26 9.59
C GLU A 66 9.24 3.48 10.40
N LYS A 67 9.42 3.76 11.70
CA LYS A 67 8.31 3.94 12.65
C LYS A 67 7.32 5.05 12.24
N GLY A 68 7.82 6.13 11.62
CA GLY A 68 7.00 7.26 11.19
C GLY A 68 5.97 6.88 10.14
N THR A 69 6.38 6.07 9.17
CA THR A 69 5.53 5.59 8.06
C THR A 69 4.39 4.72 8.58
N LEU A 70 4.68 3.84 9.55
CA LEU A 70 3.68 2.97 10.18
C LEU A 70 2.64 3.75 10.99
N LEU A 71 3.07 4.74 11.78
CA LEU A 71 2.15 5.57 12.56
C LEU A 71 1.23 6.39 11.65
N LEU A 72 1.77 6.93 10.54
CA LEU A 72 0.97 7.61 9.54
C LEU A 72 -0.05 6.68 8.90
N ALA A 73 0.34 5.46 8.54
CA ALA A 73 -0.57 4.45 8.03
C ALA A 73 -1.70 4.17 9.04
N MET A 74 -1.36 3.95 10.32
CA MET A 74 -2.37 3.75 11.37
C MET A 74 -3.36 4.92 11.48
N ALA A 75 -2.87 6.16 11.35
CA ALA A 75 -3.72 7.36 11.37
C ALA A 75 -4.66 7.41 10.15
N LYS A 76 -4.15 7.14 8.94
CA LYS A 76 -4.97 7.03 7.71
C LYS A 76 -6.05 5.96 7.86
N ALA A 77 -5.67 4.78 8.36
CA ALA A 77 -6.54 3.63 8.56
C ALA A 77 -7.71 3.92 9.52
N LEU A 78 -7.47 4.77 10.52
CA LEU A 78 -8.48 5.16 11.50
C LEU A 78 -9.52 6.10 10.88
N ASP A 79 -9.08 7.01 10.03
CA ASP A 79 -9.92 8.08 9.50
C ASP A 79 -10.63 7.72 8.19
N VAL A 80 -10.05 6.82 7.39
CA VAL A 80 -10.62 6.34 6.12
C VAL A 80 -11.25 4.96 6.32
N ARG A 81 -12.51 4.92 6.79
CA ARG A 81 -13.18 3.68 7.25
C ARG A 81 -13.97 2.92 6.19
N ASP A 82 -14.33 3.57 5.08
CA ASP A 82 -15.07 3.02 3.94
C ASP A 82 -14.12 2.43 2.87
N SER A 83 -12.93 1.96 3.26
CA SER A 83 -11.90 1.47 2.35
C SER A 83 -11.07 0.36 2.96
N ASP A 84 -10.67 -0.59 2.11
CA ASP A 84 -9.61 -1.52 2.45
C ASP A 84 -8.27 -0.78 2.37
N PHE A 85 -7.60 -0.60 3.50
CA PHE A 85 -6.26 -0.03 3.50
C PHE A 85 -5.20 -1.13 3.58
N LEU A 86 -4.32 -1.17 2.57
CA LEU A 86 -3.21 -2.11 2.46
C LEU A 86 -1.88 -1.40 2.61
N LEU A 87 -1.06 -1.84 3.56
CA LEU A 87 0.28 -1.32 3.76
C LEU A 87 1.30 -2.31 3.22
N LEU A 88 1.99 -1.95 2.14
CA LEU A 88 2.98 -2.80 1.47
C LEU A 88 4.35 -2.55 2.10
N VAL A 89 4.83 -3.47 2.94
CA VAL A 89 6.03 -3.24 3.77
C VAL A 89 7.23 -4.00 3.21
N ARG A 90 8.20 -3.29 2.66
CA ARG A 90 9.43 -3.91 2.12
C ARG A 90 10.42 -4.23 3.25
N HIS A 91 11.05 -5.39 3.20
CA HIS A 91 12.10 -5.80 4.15
C HIS A 91 11.67 -5.67 5.63
N ALA A 92 10.41 -6.02 5.91
CA ALA A 92 9.81 -5.84 7.23
C ALA A 92 10.44 -6.80 8.26
N PRO A 93 10.96 -6.30 9.40
CA PRO A 93 11.43 -7.18 10.48
C PRO A 93 10.30 -8.11 10.96
N SER A 94 10.61 -9.36 11.29
CA SER A 94 9.60 -10.37 11.70
C SER A 94 8.69 -9.90 12.85
N LYS A 95 9.26 -9.24 13.87
CA LYS A 95 8.50 -8.66 14.99
C LYS A 95 7.54 -7.56 14.53
N LEU A 96 7.92 -6.76 13.54
CA LEU A 96 7.04 -5.75 12.96
C LEU A 96 5.89 -6.44 12.23
N VAL A 97 6.17 -7.46 11.42
CA VAL A 97 5.13 -8.24 10.73
C VAL A 97 4.12 -8.84 11.72
N GLU A 98 4.61 -9.43 12.82
CA GLU A 98 3.74 -9.97 13.88
C GLU A 98 2.86 -8.90 14.52
N MET A 99 3.42 -7.74 14.84
CA MET A 99 2.66 -6.62 15.40
C MET A 99 1.56 -6.15 14.44
N LEU A 100 1.87 -6.02 13.14
CA LEU A 100 0.92 -5.53 12.13
C LEU A 100 -0.21 -6.52 11.84
N LYS A 101 -0.02 -7.83 12.07
CA LYS A 101 -1.10 -8.84 11.94
C LYS A 101 -2.27 -8.58 12.90
N GLY A 102 -2.03 -7.89 14.01
CA GLY A 102 -3.07 -7.55 14.99
C GLY A 102 -3.94 -6.35 14.60
N CYS A 103 -3.54 -5.58 13.58
CA CYS A 103 -4.28 -4.39 13.16
C CYS A 103 -5.51 -4.77 12.34
N LYS A 104 -6.69 -4.32 12.80
CA LYS A 104 -7.96 -4.51 12.06
C LYS A 104 -8.28 -3.38 11.08
N SER A 105 -7.72 -2.19 11.32
CA SER A 105 -7.98 -0.99 10.52
C SER A 105 -7.26 -0.99 9.17
N PHE A 106 -6.20 -1.78 9.03
CA PHE A 106 -5.48 -1.98 7.78
C PHE A 106 -4.86 -3.37 7.75
N LYS A 107 -4.49 -3.84 6.56
CA LYS A 107 -3.76 -5.10 6.37
C LYS A 107 -2.35 -4.81 5.87
N ALA A 108 -1.35 -5.29 6.62
CA ALA A 108 0.02 -5.27 6.14
C ALA A 108 0.32 -6.44 5.20
N ILE A 109 1.00 -6.16 4.09
CA ILE A 109 1.52 -7.14 3.15
C ILE A 109 3.04 -6.98 3.12
N PRO A 110 3.79 -7.77 3.92
CA PRO A 110 5.24 -7.75 3.86
C PRO A 110 5.72 -8.39 2.55
N TYR A 111 6.82 -7.88 2.01
CA TYR A 111 7.37 -8.35 0.75
C TYR A 111 8.89 -8.13 0.68
N GLU A 112 9.60 -9.06 0.04
CA GLU A 112 11.05 -8.98 -0.18
C GLU A 112 11.37 -8.69 -1.64
N LYS A 113 10.50 -9.14 -2.56
CA LYS A 113 10.67 -9.03 -4.01
C LYS A 113 9.37 -8.57 -4.67
N LEU A 114 9.43 -7.96 -5.86
CA LEU A 114 8.18 -7.56 -6.52
C LEU A 114 7.24 -8.76 -6.79
N SER A 115 7.77 -9.94 -7.11
CA SER A 115 6.96 -11.13 -7.37
C SER A 115 6.13 -11.57 -6.15
N ASP A 116 6.71 -11.56 -4.94
CA ASP A 116 6.00 -12.01 -3.73
C ASP A 116 4.91 -10.99 -3.32
N LEU A 117 5.16 -9.70 -3.51
CA LEU A 117 4.17 -8.64 -3.35
C LEU A 117 2.95 -8.90 -4.24
N LEU A 118 3.17 -9.15 -5.53
CA LEU A 118 2.09 -9.34 -6.50
C LEU A 118 1.29 -10.62 -6.20
N GLU A 119 1.95 -11.71 -5.81
CA GLU A 119 1.28 -12.95 -5.41
C GLU A 119 0.41 -12.75 -4.16
N ASN A 120 0.95 -12.10 -3.13
CA ASN A 120 0.23 -11.81 -1.89
C ASN A 120 -0.95 -10.87 -2.12
N LEU A 121 -0.76 -9.83 -2.93
CA LEU A 121 -1.83 -8.90 -3.29
C LEU A 121 -2.92 -9.62 -4.08
N LYS A 122 -2.57 -10.44 -5.06
CA LYS A 122 -3.53 -11.24 -5.84
C LYS A 122 -4.34 -12.20 -4.97
N SER A 123 -3.70 -12.84 -4.01
CA SER A 123 -4.37 -13.68 -3.01
C SER A 123 -5.38 -12.88 -2.19
N TYR A 124 -5.00 -11.66 -1.75
CA TYR A 124 -5.91 -10.78 -1.04
C TYR A 124 -7.13 -10.35 -1.87
N LEU A 125 -6.92 -9.98 -3.13
CA LEU A 125 -7.99 -9.54 -4.03
C LEU A 125 -9.08 -10.62 -4.22
N ARG A 126 -8.69 -11.90 -4.19
CA ARG A 126 -9.61 -13.05 -4.30
C ARG A 126 -10.35 -13.40 -3.00
N SER A 127 -9.86 -12.91 -1.86
CA SER A 127 -10.36 -13.26 -0.53
C SER A 127 -11.45 -12.33 0.01
N GLY A 128 -11.73 -11.22 -0.70
CA GLY A 128 -12.77 -10.26 -0.33
C GLY A 128 -13.65 -9.90 -1.52
#